data_AF-A0A9W3AGD1-F1
#
_entry.id   AF-A0A9W3AGD1-F1
#
_cell.length_a   1.000
_cell.length_b   1.000
_cell.length_c   1.000
_cell.angle_alpha   90.00
_cell.angle_beta   90.00
_cell.angle_gamma   90.00
#
_symmetry.space_group_name_H-M   'P 1'
#
loop_
_entity.id
_entity.type
_entity.pdbx_description
1 polymer ?
#
loop_
_entity_poly.entity_id
_entity_poly.type
_entity_poly.pdbx_seq_one_letter_code
_entity_poly.pdbx_strand_id
1 'polypeptide(L)'
;MVQIIVQIPAKGKECKEWAIVELQGDLETRHPVPLNHNFIGDLHFTHQDAPVLIIGHHILQGKVISLEKPLAVLTKCSEANDRIISAEDTSSLSHAAHGSSY
;
A
#
# COMPACT_ATOMS: atom_id res chain seq x y z
N MET A 1 -13.71 12.81 -7.25
CA MET A 1 -13.08 11.59 -7.82
C MET A 1 -11.94 11.19 -6.91
N VAL A 2 -11.99 10.00 -6.30
CA VAL A 2 -11.03 9.57 -5.28
C VAL A 2 -10.25 8.35 -5.74
N GLN A 3 -8.93 8.38 -5.58
CA GLN A 3 -8.04 7.26 -5.89
C GLN A 3 -7.21 6.91 -4.66
N ILE A 4 -7.21 5.62 -4.30
CA ILE A 4 -6.45 5.09 -3.17
C ILE A 4 -5.45 4.09 -3.74
N ILE A 5 -4.17 4.32 -3.46
CA ILE A 5 -3.08 3.44 -3.89
C ILE A 5 -2.81 2.44 -2.77
N VAL A 6 -2.86 1.15 -3.07
CA VAL A 6 -2.62 0.08 -2.10
C VAL A 6 -1.48 -0.82 -2.58
N GLN A 7 -0.51 -1.07 -1.70
CA GLN A 7 0.54 -2.05 -1.97
C GLN A 7 -0.01 -3.45 -1.70
N ILE A 8 0.11 -4.34 -2.68
CA ILE A 8 -0.33 -5.73 -2.54
C ILE A 8 0.77 -6.50 -1.80
N PRO A 9 0.45 -7.28 -0.75
CA PRO A 9 1.44 -8.12 -0.08
C PRO A 9 2.06 -9.14 -1.05
N ALA A 10 3.35 -8.98 -1.32
CA ALA A 10 4.11 -9.89 -2.17
C ALA A 10 4.64 -11.06 -1.34
N LYS A 11 4.06 -12.26 -1.49
CA LYS A 11 4.66 -13.49 -0.95
C LYS A 11 5.85 -13.89 -1.81
N GLY A 12 7.04 -13.36 -1.50
CA GLY A 12 8.31 -13.78 -2.10
C GLY A 12 8.62 -13.25 -3.50
N LYS A 13 7.96 -12.16 -3.95
CA LYS A 13 8.37 -11.45 -5.18
C LYS A 13 9.35 -10.34 -4.84
N GLU A 14 10.41 -10.20 -5.65
CA GLU A 14 11.39 -9.11 -5.51
C GLU A 14 10.81 -7.73 -5.89
N CYS A 15 9.79 -7.71 -6.76
CA CYS A 15 9.13 -6.47 -7.18
C CYS A 15 7.82 -6.24 -6.41
N LYS A 16 7.66 -5.04 -5.85
CA LYS A 16 6.44 -4.61 -5.15
C LYS A 16 5.31 -4.41 -6.17
N GLU A 17 4.18 -5.08 -5.94
CA GLU A 17 2.97 -4.90 -6.75
C GLU A 17 2.01 -3.91 -6.07
N TRP A 18 1.33 -3.12 -6.89
CA TRP A 18 0.41 -2.07 -6.46
C TRP A 18 -0.92 -2.20 -7.17
N ALA A 19 -2.00 -1.84 -6.47
CA ALA A 19 -3.33 -1.67 -7.04
C ALA A 19 -3.86 -0.26 -6.77
N ILE A 20 -4.77 0.17 -7.64
CA ILE A 20 -5.51 1.42 -7.49
C ILE A 20 -6.97 1.07 -7.22
N VAL A 21 -7.51 1.61 -6.14
CA VAL A 21 -8.94 1.61 -5.86
C VAL A 21 -9.49 2.97 -6.28
N GLU A 22 -10.35 2.98 -7.29
CA GLU A 22 -10.96 4.20 -7.83
C GLU A 22 -12.43 4.29 -7.39
N LEU A 23 -12.80 5.42 -6.80
CA LEU A 23 -14.15 5.69 -6.31
C LEU A 23 -14.77 6.85 -7.09
N GLN A 24 -15.99 6.64 -7.57
CA GLN A 24 -16.80 7.69 -8.18
C GLN A 24 -17.49 8.51 -7.08
N GLY A 25 -17.33 9.83 -7.14
CA GLY A 25 -17.76 10.76 -6.10
C GLY A 25 -16.59 11.25 -5.24
N ASP A 26 -16.93 11.68 -4.02
CA ASP A 26 -16.01 12.32 -3.08
C ASP A 26 -16.07 11.61 -1.72
N LEU A 27 -14.95 11.63 -1.00
CA LEU A 27 -14.83 11.02 0.33
C LEU A 27 -14.95 12.11 1.39
N GLU A 28 -16.13 12.20 1.98
CA GLU A 28 -16.47 13.25 2.95
C GLU A 28 -16.23 12.80 4.39
N THR A 29 -15.67 13.71 5.19
CA THR A 29 -15.47 13.52 6.64
C THR A 29 -16.30 14.54 7.40
N ARG A 30 -16.87 14.16 8.55
CA ARG A 30 -17.70 15.09 9.36
C ARG A 30 -16.91 16.30 9.86
N HIS A 31 -15.60 16.12 10.06
CA HIS A 31 -14.65 17.15 10.41
C HIS A 31 -13.44 16.98 9.50
N PRO A 32 -12.78 18.06 9.07
CA PRO A 32 -11.60 18.00 8.21
C PRO A 32 -10.46 17.33 8.96
N VAL A 33 -10.41 16.00 8.88
CA VAL A 33 -9.36 15.16 9.43
C VAL A 33 -8.51 14.63 8.29
N PRO A 34 -7.18 14.60 8.45
CA PRO A 34 -6.33 13.88 7.51
C PRO A 34 -6.78 12.42 7.42
N LEU A 35 -6.96 11.89 6.21
CA LEU A 35 -7.36 10.50 6.00
C LEU A 35 -6.17 9.53 5.98
N ASN A 36 -4.95 10.05 5.96
CA ASN A 36 -3.74 9.25 5.97
C ASN A 36 -3.65 8.42 7.26
N HIS A 37 -3.36 7.13 7.12
CA HIS A 37 -3.25 6.16 8.23
C HIS A 37 -4.53 5.96 9.05
N ASN A 38 -5.67 6.50 8.62
CA ASN A 38 -6.95 6.28 9.29
C ASN A 38 -7.71 5.11 8.64
N PHE A 39 -8.35 4.31 9.49
CA PHE A 39 -9.28 3.28 9.03
C PHE A 39 -10.54 3.96 8.49
N ILE A 40 -10.82 3.74 7.20
CA ILE A 40 -12.00 4.32 6.52
C ILE A 40 -13.08 3.27 6.23
N GLY A 41 -12.75 1.98 6.27
CA GLY A 41 -13.66 0.91 5.89
C GLY A 41 -12.97 -0.37 5.46
N ASP A 42 -13.77 -1.33 5.01
CA ASP A 42 -13.33 -2.66 4.63
C ASP A 42 -13.55 -2.92 3.14
N LEU A 43 -12.53 -3.45 2.47
CA LEU A 43 -12.62 -3.94 1.10
C LEU A 43 -12.74 -5.48 1.12
N HIS A 44 -13.90 -5.98 0.72
CA HIS A 44 -14.19 -7.41 0.62
C HIS A 44 -14.23 -7.85 -0.84
N PHE A 45 -14.00 -9.15 -1.07
CA PHE A 45 -14.24 -9.79 -2.36
C PHE A 45 -15.34 -10.83 -2.21
N THR A 46 -16.29 -10.82 -3.14
CA THR A 46 -17.33 -11.85 -3.23
C THR A 46 -16.74 -13.16 -3.77
N HIS A 47 -17.52 -14.24 -3.73
CA HIS A 47 -17.16 -15.52 -4.35
C HIS A 47 -16.96 -15.46 -5.87
N GLN A 48 -17.38 -14.36 -6.52
CA GLN A 48 -17.23 -14.11 -7.96
C GLN A 48 -16.10 -13.10 -8.24
N ASP A 49 -15.20 -12.87 -7.28
CA ASP A 49 -14.08 -11.92 -7.34
C ASP A 49 -14.50 -10.46 -7.60
N ALA A 50 -15.77 -10.12 -7.36
CA ALA A 50 -16.24 -8.74 -7.41
C ALA A 50 -15.93 -8.02 -6.07
N PRO A 51 -15.26 -6.84 -6.10
CA PRO A 51 -14.93 -6.07 -4.92
C PRO A 51 -16.16 -5.35 -4.35
N VAL A 52 -16.30 -5.35 -3.03
CA VAL A 52 -17.31 -4.62 -2.27
C VAL A 52 -16.59 -3.80 -1.21
N LEU A 53 -16.64 -2.48 -1.34
CA LEU A 53 -16.06 -1.54 -0.38
C LEU A 53 -17.15 -1.02 0.55
N ILE A 54 -16.94 -1.16 1.85
CA ILE A 54 -17.88 -0.72 2.89
C ILE A 54 -17.23 0.43 3.65
N ILE A 55 -17.82 1.63 3.58
CA ILE A 55 -17.35 2.84 4.29
C ILE A 55 -18.51 3.37 5.14
N GLY A 56 -18.43 3.19 6.46
CA GLY A 56 -19.54 3.50 7.36
C GLY A 56 -20.80 2.73 6.98
N HIS A 57 -21.86 3.45 6.56
CA HIS A 57 -23.12 2.86 6.09
C HIS A 57 -23.20 2.70 4.56
N HIS A 58 -22.16 3.09 3.83
CA HIS A 58 -22.14 3.00 2.38
C HIS A 58 -21.59 1.63 1.93
N ILE A 59 -22.30 1.00 1.00
CA ILE A 59 -21.88 -0.24 0.35
C ILE A 59 -21.65 0.08 -1.13
N LEU A 60 -20.40 0.00 -1.57
CA LEU A 60 -19.99 0.30 -2.94
C LEU A 60 -19.60 -1.01 -3.62
N GLN A 61 -20.36 -1.39 -4.64
CA GLN A 61 -20.04 -2.54 -5.49
C GLN A 61 -19.16 -2.07 -6.65
N GLY A 62 -18.06 -2.78 -6.87
CA GLY A 62 -17.12 -2.47 -7.93
C GLY A 62 -16.84 -3.68 -8.82
N LYS A 63 -15.82 -3.51 -9.67
CA LYS A 63 -15.24 -4.56 -10.51
C LYS A 63 -13.73 -4.42 -10.52
N VAL A 64 -13.02 -5.54 -10.68
CA VAL A 64 -11.59 -5.53 -10.96
C VAL A 64 -11.38 -5.26 -12.45
N ILE A 65 -10.48 -4.33 -12.77
CA ILE A 65 -10.12 -3.99 -14.15
C ILE A 65 -8.61 -4.09 -14.27
N SER A 66 -8.14 -4.87 -15.24
CA SER A 66 -6.73 -4.83 -15.63
C SER A 66 -6.49 -3.61 -16.50
N LEU A 67 -5.47 -2.82 -16.17
CA LEU A 67 -5.09 -1.67 -16.99
C LEU A 67 -4.49 -2.15 -18.30
N GLU A 68 -4.95 -1.60 -19.43
CA GLU A 68 -4.41 -1.94 -20.76
C GLU A 68 -2.92 -1.62 -20.88
N LYS A 69 -2.45 -0.60 -20.15
CA LYS A 69 -1.05 -0.21 -20.06
C LYS A 69 -0.59 -0.30 -18.61
N PRO A 70 0.52 -1.00 -18.32
CA PRO A 70 1.07 -1.03 -16.98
C PRO A 70 1.52 0.37 -16.56
N LEU A 71 1.34 0.71 -15.29
CA LEU A 71 1.79 1.95 -14.69
C LEU A 71 2.99 1.69 -13.79
N ALA A 72 4.00 2.57 -13.86
CA ALA A 72 5.09 2.58 -12.89
C ALA A 72 4.70 3.48 -11.70
N VAL A 73 4.85 2.97 -10.48
CA VAL A 73 4.70 3.76 -9.26
C VAL A 73 6.04 4.41 -8.94
N LEU A 74 6.06 5.74 -8.88
CA LEU A 74 7.27 6.52 -8.63
C LEU A 74 7.08 7.36 -7.37
N THR A 75 8.07 7.36 -6.49
CA THR A 75 8.16 8.31 -5.38
C THR A 75 9.04 9.47 -5.80
N LYS A 76 8.54 10.69 -5.68
CA LYS A 76 9.35 11.89 -5.97
C LYS A 76 10.44 12.03 -4.90
N CYS A 77 11.72 12.00 -5.32
CA CYS A 77 12.82 12.35 -4.43
C CYS A 77 12.90 13.87 -4.26
N SER A 78 12.89 14.32 -3.01
CA SER A 78 13.35 15.66 -2.60
C SER A 78 14.64 15.50 -1.81
N GLU A 79 15.52 16.49 -1.78
CA GLU A 79 16.83 16.41 -1.08
C GLU A 79 16.75 16.00 0.40
N ALA A 80 15.59 16.17 1.06
CA ALA A 80 15.34 15.67 2.42
C ALA A 80 15.16 14.13 2.52
N ASN A 81 14.80 13.45 1.43
CA ASN A 81 14.49 12.02 1.37
C ASN A 81 15.73 11.14 1.17
N ASP A 82 16.85 11.72 0.69
CA ASP A 82 18.11 11.00 0.47
C ASP A 82 18.73 10.47 1.76
N ARG A 83 18.44 11.10 2.91
CA ARG A 83 18.97 10.67 4.22
C ARG A 83 18.27 9.43 4.79
N ILE A 84 17.03 9.16 4.37
CA ILE A 84 16.23 8.03 4.89
C ILE A 84 16.55 6.76 4.10
N ILE A 85 16.76 6.86 2.78
CA ILE A 85 17.07 5.71 1.92
C ILE A 85 18.45 5.11 2.24
N SER A 86 19.42 5.92 2.72
CA SER A 86 20.76 5.44 3.08
C SER A 86 20.86 4.69 4.41
N ALA A 87 19.79 4.61 5.21
CA ALA A 87 19.86 4.09 6.58
C ALA A 87 19.39 2.63 6.74
N GLU A 88 18.80 2.01 5.71
CA GLU A 88 18.24 0.64 5.83
C GLU A 88 19.22 -0.49 5.42
N ASP A 89 20.47 -0.18 5.03
CA ASP A 89 21.42 -1.16 4.46
C ASP A 89 22.67 -1.46 5.32
N THR A 90 22.60 -1.34 6.66
CA THR A 90 23.67 -1.83 7.55
C THR A 90 23.12 -2.54 8.80
N SER A 91 22.59 -3.75 8.65
CA SER A 91 22.35 -4.63 9.82
C SER A 91 22.67 -6.11 9.58
N SER A 92 23.61 -6.43 8.68
CA SER A 92 24.04 -7.81 8.41
C SER A 92 25.56 -7.96 8.44
N LEU A 93 26.23 -7.42 9.47
CA LEU A 93 27.60 -7.80 9.84
C LEU A 93 27.79 -7.76 11.36
N SER A 94 27.35 -8.80 12.08
CA SER A 94 28.08 -9.36 13.24
C SER A 94 27.32 -10.57 13.76
N HIS A 95 27.83 -11.77 13.49
CA HIS A 95 27.80 -12.95 14.36
C HIS A 95 28.60 -14.06 13.67
N ALA A 96 29.91 -13.83 13.56
CA ALA A 96 30.87 -14.88 13.20
C ALA A 96 32.17 -14.63 13.99
N ALA A 97 32.14 -14.89 15.29
CA ALA A 97 33.32 -15.23 16.09
C ALA A 97 32.89 -15.50 17.54
N HIS A 98 32.65 -16.76 17.89
CA HIS A 98 33.37 -17.40 19.00
C HIS A 98 33.01 -18.88 19.06
N GLY A 99 33.81 -19.68 18.34
CA GLY A 99 34.07 -21.06 18.72
C GLY A 99 35.22 -21.08 19.72
N SER A 100 34.98 -21.69 20.88
CA SER A 100 35.88 -22.49 21.73
C SER A 100 37.39 -22.15 21.75
N SER A 101 37.95 -21.89 22.94
CA SER A 101 38.66 -22.92 23.74
C SER A 101 39.55 -22.30 24.84
N TYR A 102 39.53 -22.98 26.00
CA TYR A 102 40.40 -22.92 27.20
C TYR A 102 40.37 -21.66 28.08
#